data_AF-A0A662EMJ4-F1
#
_entry.id   AF-A0A662EMJ4-F1
#
_cell.length_a   1.000
_cell.length_b   1.000
_cell.length_c   1.000
_cell.angle_alpha   90.00
_cell.angle_beta   90.00
_cell.angle_gamma   90.00
#
_symmetry.space_group_name_H-M   'P 1'
#
loop_
_entity.id
_entity.type
_entity.pdbx_description
1 polymer ?
#
loop_
_entity_poly.entity_id
_entity_poly.type
_entity_poly.pdbx_seq_one_letter_code
_entity_poly.pdbx_strand_id
1 'polypeptide(L)'
;EFSDFSCPYCARFALETLPQLREEYIDPGRVALYFLPFPVHGEAAKLEAQAAFCAAAQGLYWEFQEAAFAYAKENGYPELGAEDLAQILGSVGGDPEGLLACLSDGAYAGVVEEVIDIAHELGVRGTPTFFVGELAVPGAYPYQVFRGIVDWVLGQK
;
A
#
# COMPACT_ATOMS: atom_id res chain seq x y z
N GLU A 1 -5.08 -5.78 0.90
CA GLU A 1 -4.38 -5.20 2.07
C GLU A 1 -4.87 -3.79 2.24
N PHE A 2 -5.43 -3.45 3.40
CA PHE A 2 -5.62 -2.08 3.83
C PHE A 2 -4.34 -1.62 4.53
N SER A 3 -3.68 -0.60 3.97
CA SER A 3 -2.31 -0.23 4.32
C SER A 3 -2.13 1.28 4.36
N ASP A 4 -1.17 1.76 5.12
CA ASP A 4 -0.88 3.19 5.29
C ASP A 4 0.62 3.44 5.12
N PHE A 5 0.99 4.37 4.25
CA PHE A 5 2.39 4.73 3.95
C PHE A 5 3.16 5.27 5.17
N SER A 6 2.43 5.88 6.11
CA SER A 6 2.97 6.36 7.38
C SER A 6 3.05 5.27 8.48
N CYS A 7 2.62 4.03 8.21
CA CYS A 7 2.61 2.94 9.19
C CYS A 7 3.90 2.09 9.16
N PRO A 8 4.65 1.97 10.28
CA PRO A 8 5.83 1.13 10.35
C PRO A 8 5.60 -0.36 10.09
N TYR A 9 4.43 -0.87 10.46
CA TYR A 9 4.08 -2.27 10.23
C TYR A 9 3.73 -2.53 8.76
N CYS A 10 3.12 -1.55 8.07
CA CYS A 10 2.87 -1.64 6.63
C CYS A 10 4.21 -1.68 5.87
N ALA A 11 5.13 -0.77 6.19
CA ALA A 11 6.48 -0.78 5.63
C ALA A 11 7.19 -2.12 5.89
N ARG A 12 7.07 -2.68 7.09
CA ARG A 12 7.64 -4.00 7.40
C ARG A 12 7.06 -5.10 6.52
N PHE A 13 5.74 -5.15 6.35
CA PHE A 13 5.12 -6.14 5.46
C PHE A 13 5.61 -5.98 4.02
N ALA A 14 5.55 -4.77 3.48
CA ALA A 14 5.93 -4.45 2.11
C ALA A 14 7.40 -4.80 1.80
N LEU A 15 8.31 -4.54 2.74
CA LEU A 15 9.74 -4.70 2.50
C LEU A 15 10.28 -6.09 2.89
N GLU A 16 9.63 -6.80 3.82
CA GLU A 16 10.18 -8.05 4.39
C GLU A 16 9.32 -9.28 4.10
N THR A 17 8.00 -9.13 3.95
CA THR A 17 7.08 -10.28 3.76
C THR A 17 6.55 -10.38 2.34
N LEU A 18 6.18 -9.25 1.74
CA LEU A 18 5.65 -9.20 0.40
C LEU A 18 6.61 -9.76 -0.67
N PRO A 19 7.94 -9.54 -0.64
CA PRO A 19 8.83 -10.09 -1.67
C PRO A 19 8.76 -11.62 -1.75
N GLN A 20 8.68 -12.29 -0.61
CA GLN A 20 8.57 -13.76 -0.56
C GLN A 20 7.18 -14.25 -1.00
N LEU A 21 6.11 -13.52 -0.65
CA LEU A 21 4.77 -13.82 -1.16
C LEU A 21 4.69 -13.61 -2.68
N ARG A 22 5.41 -12.62 -3.18
CA ARG A 22 5.45 -12.27 -4.60
C ARG A 22 6.06 -13.41 -5.41
N GLU A 23 7.25 -13.84 -5.00
CA GLU A 23 7.98 -14.95 -5.65
C GLU A 23 7.17 -16.26 -5.62
N GLU A 24 6.58 -16.63 -4.49
CA GLU A 24 5.95 -17.97 -4.34
C GLU A 24 4.51 -18.04 -4.85
N TYR A 25 3.76 -16.92 -4.84
CA TYR A 25 2.32 -16.92 -5.11
C TYR A 25 1.83 -15.90 -6.14
N ILE A 26 2.36 -14.67 -6.14
CA ILE A 26 1.83 -13.60 -7.00
C ILE A 26 2.40 -13.70 -8.41
N ASP A 27 3.72 -13.77 -8.57
CA ASP A 27 4.37 -13.84 -9.88
C ASP A 27 3.99 -15.12 -10.65
N PRO A 28 3.82 -16.30 -10.01
CA PRO A 28 3.29 -17.48 -10.68
C PRO A 28 1.78 -17.41 -10.99
N GLY A 29 1.08 -16.34 -10.57
CA GLY A 29 -0.35 -16.14 -10.81
C GLY A 29 -1.29 -16.98 -9.93
N ARG A 30 -0.82 -17.49 -8.79
CA ARG A 30 -1.64 -18.29 -7.86
C ARG A 30 -2.57 -17.41 -7.02
N VAL A 31 -2.13 -16.19 -6.69
CA VAL A 31 -2.90 -15.18 -5.98
C VAL A 31 -2.65 -13.80 -6.59
N ALA A 32 -3.56 -12.85 -6.32
CA ALA A 32 -3.36 -11.44 -6.63
C ALA A 32 -3.38 -10.63 -5.33
N LEU A 33 -2.45 -9.68 -5.20
CA LEU A 33 -2.47 -8.71 -4.12
C LEU A 33 -3.09 -7.40 -4.62
N TYR A 34 -4.11 -6.95 -3.90
CA TYR A 34 -4.65 -5.59 -4.03
C TYR A 34 -4.21 -4.79 -2.82
N PHE A 35 -3.42 -3.74 -3.05
CA PHE A 35 -3.09 -2.75 -2.03
C PHE A 35 -4.14 -1.64 -2.07
N LEU A 36 -4.78 -1.40 -0.93
CA LEU A 36 -5.82 -0.41 -0.71
C LEU A 36 -5.27 0.61 0.29
N PRO A 37 -4.86 1.82 -0.16
CA PRO A 37 -4.39 2.87 0.73
C PRO A 37 -5.50 3.27 1.72
N PHE A 38 -5.30 3.00 3.00
CA PHE A 38 -6.21 3.30 4.11
C PHE A 38 -5.47 4.21 5.12
N PRO A 39 -5.50 5.54 4.89
CA PRO A 39 -4.73 6.48 5.68
C PRO A 39 -5.36 6.72 7.05
N VAL A 40 -4.73 6.19 8.09
CA VAL A 40 -5.14 6.33 9.50
C VAL A 40 -4.23 7.27 10.30
N HIS A 41 -3.11 7.73 9.70
CA HIS A 41 -2.15 8.65 10.33
C HIS A 41 -2.34 10.13 9.96
N GLY A 42 -3.53 10.53 9.50
CA GLY A 42 -3.90 11.93 9.27
C GLY A 42 -3.75 12.40 7.82
N GLU A 43 -3.65 13.72 7.65
CA GLU A 43 -3.75 14.36 6.32
C GLU A 43 -2.56 14.05 5.40
N ALA A 44 -1.34 13.93 5.94
CA ALA A 44 -0.18 13.53 5.16
C ALA A 44 -0.38 12.12 4.56
N ALA A 45 -0.88 11.17 5.34
CA ALA A 45 -1.21 9.83 4.87
C ALA A 45 -2.28 9.83 3.77
N LYS A 46 -3.26 10.75 3.81
CA LYS A 46 -4.23 10.92 2.72
C LYS A 46 -3.59 11.41 1.43
N LEU A 47 -2.61 12.31 1.53
CA LEU A 47 -1.84 12.78 0.38
C LEU A 47 -0.97 11.65 -0.20
N GLU A 48 -0.28 10.88 0.66
CA GLU A 48 0.49 9.69 0.30
C GLU A 48 -0.37 8.64 -0.43
N ALA A 49 -1.59 8.40 0.08
CA ALA A 49 -2.57 7.51 -0.55
C ALA A 49 -2.97 7.98 -1.96
N GLN A 50 -3.22 9.28 -2.14
CA GLN A 50 -3.51 9.83 -3.46
C GLN A 50 -2.30 9.74 -4.40
N ALA A 51 -1.09 9.97 -3.87
CA ALA A 51 0.14 9.89 -4.66
C ALA A 51 0.36 8.47 -5.20
N ALA A 52 0.01 7.44 -4.44
CA ALA A 52 0.05 6.07 -4.94
C ALA A 52 -0.88 5.89 -6.17
N PHE A 53 -2.12 6.38 -6.13
CA PHE A 53 -2.99 6.32 -7.31
C PHE A 53 -2.49 7.17 -8.48
N CYS A 54 -1.92 8.35 -8.22
CA CYS A 54 -1.26 9.16 -9.25
C CYS A 54 -0.06 8.42 -9.88
N ALA A 55 0.75 7.73 -9.09
CA ALA A 55 1.82 6.88 -9.59
C ALA A 55 1.28 5.68 -10.40
N ALA A 56 0.14 5.11 -10.00
CA ALA A 56 -0.54 4.06 -10.77
C ALA A 56 -0.96 4.54 -12.16
N ALA A 57 -1.41 5.79 -12.29
CA ALA A 57 -1.75 6.39 -13.59
C ALA A 57 -0.53 6.49 -14.53
N GLN A 58 0.69 6.47 -13.97
CA GLN A 58 1.94 6.41 -14.71
C GLN A 58 2.50 4.98 -14.86
N GLY A 59 1.77 3.96 -14.39
CA GLY A 59 2.20 2.56 -14.44
C GLY A 59 3.24 2.18 -13.38
N LEU A 60 3.47 3.01 -12.36
CA LEU A 60 4.55 2.87 -11.37
C LEU A 60 4.02 2.65 -9.95
N TYR A 61 2.88 1.97 -9.82
CA TYR A 61 2.22 1.81 -8.52
C TYR A 61 3.10 1.06 -7.51
N TRP A 62 3.64 -0.09 -7.91
CA TRP A 62 4.37 -0.96 -6.99
C TRP A 62 5.75 -0.41 -6.66
N GLU A 63 6.41 0.18 -7.66
CA GLU A 63 7.70 0.85 -7.56
C GLU A 63 7.60 2.07 -6.62
N PHE A 64 6.58 2.92 -6.82
CA PHE A 64 6.32 4.04 -5.92
C PHE A 64 6.01 3.54 -4.50
N GLN A 65 5.18 2.50 -4.36
CA GLN A 65 4.82 1.96 -3.06
C GLN A 65 6.06 1.46 -2.30
N GLU A 66 6.96 0.74 -2.97
CA GLU A 66 8.18 0.23 -2.36
C GLU A 66 9.13 1.37 -1.97
N ALA A 67 9.32 2.34 -2.88
CA ALA A 67 10.16 3.51 -2.64
C ALA A 67 9.62 4.40 -1.50
N ALA A 68 8.31 4.62 -1.43
CA ALA A 68 7.68 5.40 -0.36
C ALA A 68 7.85 4.74 1.00
N PHE A 69 7.63 3.42 1.10
CA PHE A 69 7.85 2.69 2.35
C PHE A 69 9.34 2.62 2.75
N ALA A 70 10.25 2.44 1.80
CA ALA A 70 11.67 2.48 2.06
C ALA A 70 12.09 3.86 2.58
N TYR A 71 11.66 4.93 1.92
CA TYR A 71 11.91 6.30 2.34
C TYR A 71 11.37 6.55 3.76
N ALA A 72 10.13 6.17 4.05
CA ALA A 72 9.53 6.34 5.37
C ALA A 72 10.33 5.58 6.46
N LYS A 73 10.71 4.32 6.19
CA LYS A 73 11.51 3.50 7.12
C LYS A 73 12.88 4.12 7.41
N GLU A 74 13.56 4.66 6.39
CA GLU A 74 14.89 5.27 6.52
C GLU A 74 14.86 6.63 7.22
N ASN A 75 13.78 7.40 7.05
CA ASN A 75 13.66 8.78 7.55
C ASN A 75 12.82 8.91 8.83
N GLY A 76 12.40 7.80 9.43
CA GLY A 76 11.67 7.79 10.70
C GLY A 76 10.19 8.18 10.59
N TYR A 77 9.56 7.85 9.46
CA TYR A 77 8.14 8.09 9.16
C TYR A 77 7.75 9.58 9.22
N PRO A 78 8.40 10.43 8.41
CA PRO A 78 8.02 11.84 8.31
C PRO A 78 6.65 12.00 7.65
N GLU A 79 5.97 13.11 7.93
CA GLU A 79 4.83 13.55 7.13
C GLU A 79 5.34 14.01 5.75
N LEU A 80 4.91 13.36 4.67
CA LEU A 80 5.37 13.68 3.31
C LEU A 80 4.48 14.74 2.65
N GLY A 81 5.11 15.78 2.11
CA GLY A 81 4.46 16.75 1.24
C GLY A 81 4.44 16.32 -0.23
N ALA A 82 3.72 17.07 -1.06
CA ALA A 82 3.60 16.78 -2.50
C ALA A 82 4.96 16.74 -3.22
N GLU A 83 5.89 17.63 -2.83
CA GLU A 83 7.25 17.67 -3.39
C GLU A 83 8.09 16.44 -2.99
N ASP A 84 7.97 15.97 -1.75
CA ASP A 84 8.66 14.75 -1.31
C ASP A 84 8.15 13.54 -2.09
N LEU A 85 6.83 13.44 -2.27
CA LEU A 85 6.18 12.39 -3.04
C LEU A 85 6.58 12.45 -4.53
N ALA A 86 6.71 13.64 -5.10
CA ALA A 86 7.17 13.85 -6.46
C ALA A 86 8.62 13.39 -6.65
N GLN A 87 9.50 13.70 -5.68
CA GLN A 87 10.88 13.22 -5.67
C GLN A 87 10.98 11.70 -5.54
N ILE A 88 10.17 11.09 -4.66
CA ILE A 88 10.08 9.64 -4.50
C ILE A 88 9.66 8.99 -5.83
N LEU A 89 8.61 9.50 -6.48
CA LEU A 89 8.19 9.01 -7.79
C LEU A 89 9.30 9.17 -8.85
N GLY A 90 9.98 10.32 -8.87
CA GLY A 90 11.10 10.55 -9.79
C GLY A 90 12.25 9.57 -9.61
N SER A 91 12.50 9.12 -8.37
CA SER A 91 13.56 8.13 -8.07
C SER A 91 13.31 6.75 -8.69
N VAL A 92 12.04 6.45 -9.00
CA VAL A 92 11.63 5.20 -9.67
C VAL A 92 11.28 5.41 -11.14
N GLY A 93 11.65 6.57 -11.71
CA GLY A 93 11.53 6.85 -13.15
C GLY A 93 10.17 7.39 -13.59
N GLY A 94 9.32 7.83 -12.66
CA GLY A 94 8.08 8.54 -13.00
C GLY A 94 8.29 10.02 -13.27
N ASP A 95 7.22 10.68 -13.70
CA ASP A 95 7.10 12.11 -13.97
C ASP A 95 6.68 12.86 -12.69
N PRO A 96 7.60 13.59 -12.03
CA PRO A 96 7.30 14.35 -10.82
C PRO A 96 6.30 15.49 -11.07
N GLU A 97 6.38 16.17 -12.22
CA GLU A 97 5.47 17.28 -12.55
C GLU A 97 4.05 16.76 -12.76
N GLY A 98 3.92 15.62 -13.45
CA GLY A 98 2.65 14.91 -13.60
C GLY A 98 2.04 14.47 -12.27
N LEU A 99 2.85 14.04 -11.29
CA LEU A 99 2.36 13.72 -9.94
C LEU A 99 1.85 14.98 -9.24
N LEU A 100 2.61 16.08 -9.25
CA LEU A 100 2.21 17.33 -8.60
C LEU A 100 0.89 17.86 -9.18
N ALA A 101 0.73 17.80 -10.51
CA ALA A 101 -0.52 18.17 -11.17
C ALA A 101 -1.68 17.27 -10.72
N CYS A 102 -1.47 15.95 -10.72
CA CYS A 102 -2.48 14.98 -10.28
C CYS A 102 -2.94 15.19 -8.83
N LEU A 103 -1.99 15.46 -7.92
CA LEU A 103 -2.27 15.76 -6.52
C LEU A 103 -2.99 17.10 -6.37
N SER A 104 -2.58 18.14 -7.10
CA SER A 104 -3.22 19.46 -7.05
C SER A 104 -4.65 19.44 -7.57
N ASP A 105 -4.94 18.60 -8.56
CA ASP A 105 -6.28 18.43 -9.11
C ASP A 105 -7.20 17.62 -8.18
N GLY A 106 -6.62 16.97 -7.15
CA GLY A 106 -7.37 16.13 -6.21
C GLY A 106 -8.03 14.93 -6.88
N ALA A 107 -7.46 14.44 -7.99
CA ALA A 107 -8.09 13.46 -8.87
C ALA A 107 -8.49 12.15 -8.16
N TYR A 108 -7.78 11.79 -7.10
CA TYR A 108 -8.00 10.56 -6.33
C TYR A 108 -8.49 10.79 -4.90
N ALA A 109 -8.79 12.03 -4.50
CA ALA A 109 -9.30 12.31 -3.16
C ALA A 109 -10.58 11.52 -2.85
N GLY A 110 -11.54 11.50 -3.79
CA GLY A 110 -12.77 10.73 -3.64
C GLY A 110 -12.56 9.21 -3.59
N VAL A 111 -11.56 8.69 -4.33
CA VAL A 111 -11.21 7.27 -4.31
C VAL A 111 -10.63 6.87 -2.96
N VAL A 112 -9.79 7.71 -2.36
CA VAL A 112 -9.24 7.47 -1.02
C VAL A 112 -10.36 7.46 0.04
N GLU A 113 -11.31 8.39 -0.03
CA GLU A 113 -12.47 8.39 0.88
C GLU A 113 -13.34 7.13 0.70
N GLU A 114 -13.55 6.66 -0.53
CA GLU A 114 -14.27 5.39 -0.77
C GLU A 114 -13.55 4.19 -0.15
N VAL A 115 -12.21 4.13 -0.24
CA VAL A 115 -11.42 3.08 0.42
C VAL A 115 -11.56 3.14 1.95
N ILE A 116 -11.59 4.34 2.53
CA ILE A 116 -11.81 4.56 3.96
C ILE A 116 -13.20 4.03 4.38
N ASP A 117 -14.24 4.35 3.61
CA ASP A 117 -15.60 3.89 3.89
C ASP A 117 -15.69 2.36 3.82
N ILE A 118 -15.14 1.74 2.77
CA ILE A 118 -15.08 0.27 2.64
C ILE A 118 -14.33 -0.35 3.82
N ALA A 119 -13.20 0.23 4.24
CA ALA A 119 -12.45 -0.27 5.40
C ALA A 119 -13.30 -0.25 6.68
N HIS A 120 -14.05 0.82 6.91
CA HIS A 120 -14.95 0.92 8.06
C HIS A 120 -16.12 -0.07 7.98
N GLU A 121 -16.75 -0.24 6.82
CA GLU A 121 -17.83 -1.21 6.61
C GLU A 121 -17.37 -2.65 6.87
N LEU A 122 -16.14 -2.97 6.47
CA LEU A 122 -15.50 -4.27 6.72
C LEU A 122 -14.95 -4.41 8.15
N GLY A 123 -15.09 -3.38 8.99
CA GLY A 123 -14.66 -3.41 10.39
C GLY A 123 -13.14 -3.36 10.58
N VAL A 124 -12.39 -2.85 9.61
CA VAL A 124 -10.94 -2.64 9.71
C VAL A 124 -10.66 -1.59 10.78
N ARG A 125 -9.78 -1.92 11.74
CA ARG A 125 -9.47 -1.05 12.90
C ARG A 125 -8.03 -0.54 12.94
N GLY A 126 -7.22 -0.90 11.96
CA GLY A 126 -5.82 -0.51 11.90
C GLY A 126 -5.09 -1.14 10.72
N THR A 127 -3.84 -0.71 10.53
CA THR A 127 -3.02 -1.09 9.38
C THR A 127 -1.74 -1.82 9.81
N PRO A 128 -1.25 -2.77 9.00
CA PRO A 128 -1.94 -3.33 7.85
C PRO A 128 -3.03 -4.30 8.29
N THR A 129 -4.12 -4.39 7.53
CA THR A 129 -5.13 -5.46 7.66
C THR A 129 -5.32 -6.14 6.31
N PHE A 130 -5.28 -7.47 6.29
CA PHE A 130 -5.41 -8.27 5.08
C PHE A 130 -6.75 -9.01 5.06
N PHE A 131 -7.25 -9.24 3.85
CA PHE A 131 -8.30 -10.21 3.59
C PHE A 131 -7.72 -11.25 2.64
N VAL A 132 -7.56 -12.49 3.11
CA VAL A 132 -7.07 -13.62 2.31
C VAL A 132 -8.25 -14.57 2.08
N GLY A 133 -8.84 -14.50 0.89
CA GLY A 133 -10.19 -15.04 0.70
C GLY A 133 -11.17 -14.32 1.62
N GLU A 134 -11.92 -15.06 2.44
CA GLU A 134 -12.86 -14.51 3.43
C GLU A 134 -12.22 -14.26 4.81
N LEU A 135 -10.94 -14.63 4.99
CA LEU A 135 -10.27 -14.49 6.28
C LEU A 135 -9.66 -13.10 6.45
N ALA A 136 -10.12 -12.39 7.49
CA ALA A 136 -9.47 -11.17 7.96
C ALA A 136 -8.22 -11.50 8.80
N VAL A 137 -7.10 -10.87 8.46
CA VAL A 137 -5.79 -11.06 9.10
C VAL A 137 -5.24 -9.69 9.49
N PRO A 138 -5.42 -9.23 10.73
CA PRO A 138 -4.91 -7.95 11.19
C PRO A 138 -3.42 -8.05 11.56
N GLY A 139 -2.61 -7.13 11.03
CA GLY A 139 -1.20 -6.96 11.37
C GLY A 139 -0.21 -7.58 10.38
N ALA A 140 1.03 -7.09 10.45
CA ALA A 140 2.14 -7.53 9.63
C ALA A 140 2.81 -8.79 10.22
N TYR A 141 2.17 -9.94 10.08
CA TYR A 141 2.77 -11.22 10.47
C TYR A 141 3.95 -11.60 9.56
N PRO A 142 4.91 -12.41 10.05
CA PRO A 142 5.98 -12.94 9.22
C PRO A 142 5.44 -13.82 8.09
N TYR A 143 6.23 -13.94 7.02
CA TYR A 143 5.93 -14.77 5.86
C TYR A 143 5.36 -16.16 6.17
N GLN A 144 5.93 -16.87 7.15
CA GLN A 144 5.51 -18.23 7.47
C GLN A 144 4.03 -18.33 7.89
N VAL A 145 3.50 -17.29 8.53
CA VAL A 145 2.08 -17.22 8.90
C VAL A 145 1.23 -16.98 7.65
N PHE A 146 1.61 -16.02 6.81
CA PHE A 146 0.90 -15.76 5.55
C PHE A 146 0.90 -16.97 4.62
N ARG A 147 2.04 -17.66 4.48
CA ARG A 147 2.18 -18.89 3.71
C ARG A 147 1.14 -19.93 4.13
N GLY A 148 1.06 -20.21 5.44
CA GLY A 148 0.09 -21.16 5.99
C GLY A 148 -1.36 -20.77 5.73
N ILE A 149 -1.69 -19.48 5.83
CA ILE A 149 -3.04 -18.96 5.54
C ILE A 149 -3.36 -19.08 4.06
N VAL A 150 -2.45 -18.66 3.17
CA VAL A 150 -2.63 -18.71 1.72
C VAL A 150 -2.80 -20.16 1.25
N ASP A 151 -1.93 -21.07 1.70
CA ASP A 151 -2.04 -22.49 1.34
C ASP A 151 -3.35 -23.10 1.82
N TRP A 152 -3.79 -22.76 3.04
CA TRP A 152 -5.07 -23.22 3.56
C TRP A 152 -6.22 -22.72 2.69
N VAL A 153 -6.27 -21.43 2.34
CA VAL A 153 -7.33 -20.84 1.50
C VAL A 153 -7.32 -21.45 0.09
N LEU A 154 -6.15 -21.66 -0.51
CA LEU A 154 -6.02 -22.28 -1.83
C LEU A 154 -6.49 -23.75 -1.82
N GLY A 155 -6.27 -24.48 -0.72
CA GLY A 155 -6.71 -25.86 -0.57
C GLY A 155 -8.22 -26.04 -0.32
N GLN A 156 -8.97 -24.96 -0.08
CA GLN A 156 -10.44 -25.01 0.05
C GLN A 156 -11.16 -24.90 -1.31
N LYS A 157 -10.45 -24.62 -2.41
CA LYS A 157 -10.99 -24.53 -3.77
C LYS A 157 -10.97 -25.87 -4.48
#